data_AF-A0A524JL61-F1
#
_entry.id   AF-A0A524JL61-F1
#
_cell.length_a   1.000
_cell.length_b   1.000
_cell.length_c   1.000
_cell.angle_alpha   90.00
_cell.angle_beta   90.00
_cell.angle_gamma   90.00
#
_symmetry.space_group_name_H-M   'P 1'
#
loop_
_entity.id
_entity.type
_entity.pdbx_description
1 polymer ?
#
loop_
_entity_poly.entity_id
_entity_poly.type
_entity_poly.pdbx_seq_one_letter_code
_entity_poly.pdbx_strand_id
1 'polypeptide(L)'
;MKSQFLGHSLKVYATQLVQTVLLVLIAIGTARLLGPTNKGVFSILVLIPMMVVSLGRCGLGNAVIYFCGRKPATAVVFNGFLLIGMIGMVSALLLLPAVFAFKHNLLRDIPVTGLIWTIAMVPVFYFYDFFASSFAAVMQIQRRNLLVLMYPICQLILLVMTVAVLR
;
A
#
# COMPACT_ATOMS: atom_id res chain seq x y z
N MET A 1 -3.20 20.28 -25.92
CA MET A 1 -3.42 20.14 -24.46
C MET A 1 -4.45 19.06 -24.09
N LYS A 2 -5.66 19.04 -24.71
CA LYS A 2 -6.70 18.04 -24.39
C LYS A 2 -6.32 16.57 -24.69
N SER A 3 -5.63 16.28 -25.81
CA SER A 3 -5.30 14.90 -26.18
C SER A 3 -4.25 14.25 -25.26
N GLN A 4 -3.25 15.01 -24.81
CA GLN A 4 -2.24 14.51 -23.87
C GLN A 4 -2.84 14.22 -22.49
N PHE A 5 -3.73 15.09 -22.00
CA PHE A 5 -4.45 14.86 -20.74
C PHE A 5 -5.30 13.58 -20.81
N LEU A 6 -6.08 13.40 -21.88
CA LEU A 6 -6.85 12.16 -22.10
C LEU A 6 -5.92 10.93 -22.11
N GLY A 7 -4.80 11.00 -22.83
CA GLY A 7 -3.85 9.89 -22.91
C GLY A 7 -3.25 9.50 -21.56
N HIS A 8 -2.88 10.48 -20.73
CA HIS A 8 -2.33 10.21 -19.39
C HIS A 8 -3.38 9.66 -18.43
N SER A 9 -4.58 10.26 -18.40
CA SER A 9 -5.69 9.79 -17.56
C SER A 9 -6.13 8.37 -17.93
N LEU A 10 -6.22 8.07 -19.22
CA LEU A 10 -6.55 6.73 -19.70
C LEU A 10 -5.51 5.70 -19.27
N LYS A 11 -4.20 6.04 -19.33
CA LYS A 11 -3.12 5.16 -18.87
C LYS A 11 -3.16 4.90 -17.37
N VAL A 12 -3.47 5.91 -16.56
CA VAL A 12 -3.63 5.75 -15.10
C VAL A 12 -4.80 4.82 -14.82
N TYR A 13 -5.95 5.06 -15.47
CA TYR A 13 -7.14 4.26 -15.28
C TYR A 13 -6.95 2.80 -15.73
N ALA A 14 -6.37 2.58 -16.90
CA ALA A 14 -6.03 1.25 -17.39
C ALA A 14 -5.09 0.50 -16.43
N THR A 15 -4.10 1.20 -15.86
CA THR A 15 -3.19 0.62 -14.87
C THR A 15 -3.93 0.23 -13.59
N GLN A 16 -4.85 1.08 -13.12
CA GLN A 16 -5.66 0.81 -11.94
C GLN A 16 -6.57 -0.42 -12.14
N LEU A 17 -7.15 -0.56 -13.34
CA LEU A 17 -7.94 -1.74 -13.72
C LEU A 17 -7.10 -3.02 -13.72
N VAL A 18 -5.93 -2.99 -14.37
CA VAL A 18 -5.01 -4.13 -14.40
C VAL A 18 -4.57 -4.51 -12.99
N GLN A 19 -4.21 -3.54 -12.16
CA GLN A 19 -3.87 -3.77 -10.75
C GLN A 19 -5.01 -4.46 -10.00
N THR A 20 -6.24 -4.00 -10.18
CA THR A 20 -7.43 -4.57 -9.52
C THR A 20 -7.62 -6.03 -9.94
N VAL A 21 -7.55 -6.32 -11.24
CA VAL A 21 -7.68 -7.69 -11.75
C VAL A 21 -6.59 -8.59 -11.16
N LEU A 22 -5.33 -8.14 -11.13
CA LEU A 22 -4.23 -8.90 -10.52
C LEU A 22 -4.47 -9.18 -9.04
N LEU A 23 -4.91 -8.17 -8.26
CA LEU A 23 -5.21 -8.33 -6.84
C LEU A 23 -6.36 -9.31 -6.59
N VAL A 24 -7.38 -9.33 -7.46
CA VAL A 24 -8.46 -10.31 -7.38
C VAL A 24 -7.94 -11.73 -7.62
N LEU A 25 -7.10 -11.92 -8.65
CA LEU A 25 -6.49 -13.23 -8.92
C LEU A 25 -5.63 -13.71 -7.75
N ILE A 26 -4.84 -12.82 -7.15
CA ILE A 26 -4.04 -13.10 -5.96
C ILE A 26 -4.95 -13.49 -4.78
N ALA A 27 -6.04 -12.75 -4.55
CA ALA A 27 -6.98 -13.04 -3.47
C ALA A 27 -7.69 -14.40 -3.62
N ILE A 28 -7.97 -14.81 -4.87
CA ILE A 28 -8.51 -16.15 -5.17
C ILE A 28 -7.43 -17.22 -4.94
N GLY A 29 -6.20 -16.98 -5.40
CA GLY A 29 -5.07 -17.89 -5.23
C GLY A 29 -4.73 -18.14 -3.76
N THR A 30 -4.60 -17.07 -2.96
CA THR A 30 -4.33 -17.17 -1.52
C THR A 30 -5.45 -17.90 -0.79
N ALA A 31 -6.71 -17.68 -1.17
CA ALA A 31 -7.84 -18.37 -0.57
C ALA A 31 -7.78 -19.89 -0.77
N ARG A 32 -7.34 -20.34 -1.96
CA ARG A 32 -7.20 -21.76 -2.27
C ARG A 32 -6.02 -22.41 -1.54
N LEU A 33 -4.93 -21.67 -1.33
CA LEU A 33 -3.72 -22.19 -0.69
C LEU A 33 -3.81 -22.23 0.83
N LEU A 34 -4.34 -21.17 1.45
CA LEU A 34 -4.38 -21.04 2.91
C LEU A 34 -5.57 -21.77 3.54
N GLY A 35 -6.61 -22.09 2.77
CA GLY A 35 -7.89 -22.58 3.30
C GLY A 35 -8.67 -21.49 4.04
N PRO A 36 -9.92 -21.77 4.48
CA PRO A 36 -10.82 -20.77 5.04
C PRO A 36 -10.31 -20.15 6.35
N THR A 37 -9.69 -20.95 7.22
CA THR A 37 -9.24 -20.51 8.55
C THR A 37 -8.03 -19.57 8.47
N ASN A 38 -6.96 -19.97 7.77
CA ASN A 38 -5.74 -19.15 7.70
C ASN A 38 -5.92 -17.91 6.79
N LYS A 39 -6.88 -17.94 5.85
CA LYS A 39 -7.26 -16.77 5.05
C LYS A 39 -7.88 -15.66 5.90
N GLY A 40 -8.69 -16.02 6.91
CA GLY A 40 -9.29 -15.06 7.83
C GLY A 40 -8.22 -14.28 8.59
N VAL A 41 -7.26 -15.01 9.17
CA VAL A 41 -6.11 -14.42 9.89
C VAL A 41 -5.28 -13.51 8.98
N PHE A 42 -4.94 -13.98 7.77
CA PHE A 42 -4.18 -13.17 6.81
C PHE A 42 -4.93 -11.89 6.40
N SER A 43 -6.24 -11.98 6.15
CA SER A 43 -7.06 -10.82 5.81
C SER A 43 -7.02 -9.75 6.90
N ILE A 44 -7.09 -10.14 8.18
CA ILE A 44 -7.01 -9.21 9.31
C ILE A 44 -5.62 -8.55 9.37
N LEU A 45 -4.55 -9.33 9.23
CA LEU A 45 -3.17 -8.84 9.25
C LEU A 45 -2.89 -7.79 8.16
N VAL A 46 -3.53 -7.92 6.99
CA VAL A 46 -3.42 -6.96 5.88
C VAL A 46 -4.38 -5.78 6.05
N LEU A 47 -5.57 -6.00 6.61
CA LEU A 47 -6.59 -4.98 6.78
C LEU A 47 -6.17 -3.90 7.78
N ILE A 48 -5.64 -4.31 8.95
CA ILE A 48 -5.19 -3.38 10.00
C ILE A 48 -4.27 -2.28 9.46
N PRO A 49 -3.14 -2.59 8.80
CA PRO A 49 -2.21 -1.56 8.34
C PRO A 49 -2.81 -0.76 7.18
N MET A 50 -3.62 -1.38 6.30
CA MET A 50 -4.32 -0.65 5.24
C MET A 50 -5.28 0.39 5.79
N MET A 51 -6.05 0.07 6.84
CA MET A 51 -6.97 1.01 7.47
C MET A 51 -6.22 2.19 8.10
N VAL A 52 -5.14 1.91 8.82
CA VAL A 52 -4.29 2.94 9.44
C VAL A 52 -3.73 3.88 8.40
N VAL A 53 -3.16 3.34 7.33
CA VAL A 53 -2.61 4.13 6.22
C VAL A 53 -3.72 4.89 5.50
N SER A 54 -4.89 4.29 5.30
CA SER A 54 -6.07 4.94 4.70
C SER A 54 -6.53 6.17 5.48
N LEU A 55 -6.60 6.05 6.80
CA LEU A 55 -7.03 7.15 7.66
C LEU A 55 -5.93 8.19 7.85
N GLY A 56 -4.70 7.77 8.16
CA GLY A 56 -3.63 8.70 8.51
C GLY A 56 -2.97 9.40 7.31
N ARG A 57 -3.24 8.97 6.06
CA ARG A 57 -2.74 9.70 4.89
C ARG A 57 -3.39 11.07 4.72
N CYS A 58 -4.58 11.33 5.30
CA CYS A 58 -5.20 12.67 5.43
C CYS A 58 -5.09 13.59 4.19
N GLY A 59 -5.17 13.04 2.98
CA GLY A 59 -5.06 13.83 1.74
C GLY A 59 -3.65 14.34 1.39
N LEU A 60 -2.58 13.83 2.02
CA LEU A 60 -1.19 14.18 1.74
C LEU A 60 -0.82 14.04 0.26
N GLY A 61 -1.31 13.00 -0.41
CA GLY A 61 -1.09 12.83 -1.85
C GLY A 61 -1.58 14.04 -2.66
N ASN A 62 -2.77 14.57 -2.34
CA ASN A 62 -3.34 15.75 -3.00
C ASN A 62 -2.55 17.02 -2.65
N ALA A 63 -2.09 17.16 -1.41
CA ALA A 63 -1.25 18.29 -0.99
C ALA A 63 0.08 18.33 -1.77
N VAL A 64 0.73 17.17 -1.95
CA VAL A 64 1.97 17.07 -2.73
C VAL A 64 1.74 17.48 -4.18
N ILE A 65 0.65 17.00 -4.81
CA ILE A 65 0.30 17.37 -6.19
C ILE A 65 0.09 18.89 -6.31
N TYR A 66 -0.63 19.49 -5.37
CA TYR A 66 -0.90 20.93 -5.38
C TYR A 66 0.38 21.77 -5.17
N PHE A 67 1.20 21.43 -4.17
CA PHE A 67 2.39 22.21 -3.85
C PHE A 67 3.51 22.03 -4.88
N CYS A 68 3.65 20.86 -5.51
CA CYS A 68 4.58 20.66 -6.63
C CYS A 68 4.27 21.56 -7.83
N GLY A 69 3.01 21.97 -8.02
CA GLY A 69 2.63 22.95 -9.05
C GLY A 69 3.00 24.41 -8.72
N ARG A 70 3.32 24.72 -7.46
CA ARG A 70 3.58 26.09 -6.98
C ARG A 70 5.01 26.32 -6.46
N LYS A 71 5.69 25.26 -6.05
CA LYS A 71 7.02 25.29 -5.42
C LYS A 71 7.95 24.30 -6.14
N PRO A 72 9.27 24.46 -6.03
CA PRO A 72 10.21 23.50 -6.60
C PRO A 72 9.90 22.09 -6.08
N ALA A 73 9.70 21.15 -7.02
CA ALA A 73 9.28 19.79 -6.71
C ALA A 73 10.23 19.09 -5.73
N THR A 74 11.53 19.37 -5.79
CA THR A 74 12.55 18.80 -4.89
C THR A 74 12.29 19.13 -3.42
N ALA A 75 11.98 20.38 -3.11
CA ALA A 75 11.71 20.82 -1.74
C ALA A 75 10.39 20.24 -1.21
N VAL A 76 9.36 20.18 -2.06
CA VAL A 76 8.05 19.62 -1.68
C VAL A 76 8.15 18.13 -1.42
N VAL A 77 8.84 17.39 -2.28
CA VAL A 77 9.05 15.94 -2.11
C VAL A 77 9.91 15.64 -0.89
N PHE A 78 10.97 16.43 -0.62
CA PHE A 78 11.80 16.23 0.56
C PHE A 78 11.03 16.47 1.88
N ASN A 79 10.29 17.58 1.96
CA ASN A 79 9.47 17.88 3.13
C ASN A 79 8.35 16.85 3.31
N GLY A 80 7.71 16.43 2.20
CA GLY A 80 6.71 15.37 2.21
C GLY A 80 7.27 14.03 2.68
N PHE A 81 8.50 13.69 2.28
CA PHE A 81 9.21 12.49 2.70
C PHE A 81 9.48 12.48 4.22
N LEU A 82 9.92 13.61 4.78
CA LEU A 82 10.12 13.73 6.23
C LEU A 82 8.79 13.61 6.98
N LEU A 83 7.76 14.31 6.51
CA LEU A 83 6.44 14.32 7.14
C LEU A 83 5.80 12.93 7.10
N ILE A 84 5.85 12.23 5.96
CA ILE A 84 5.29 10.88 5.86
C ILE A 84 6.08 9.88 6.71
N GLY A 85 7.40 10.05 6.85
CA GLY A 85 8.23 9.27 7.76
C GLY A 85 7.79 9.45 9.22
N MET A 86 7.56 10.69 9.64
CA MET A 86 7.05 11.00 10.98
C MET A 86 5.65 10.41 11.22
N ILE A 87 4.70 10.60 10.29
CA ILE A 87 3.36 10.02 10.40
C ILE A 87 3.41 8.49 10.42
N GLY A 88 4.24 7.88 9.57
CA GLY A 88 4.43 6.44 9.53
C GLY A 88 4.98 5.88 10.84
N MET A 89 5.95 6.55 11.46
CA MET A 89 6.48 6.15 12.76
C MET A 89 5.46 6.36 13.89
N VAL A 90 4.79 7.52 13.92
CA VAL A 90 3.77 7.81 14.95
C VAL A 90 2.61 6.83 14.85
N SER A 91 2.12 6.56 13.65
CA SER A 91 1.04 5.58 13.45
C SER A 91 1.44 4.17 13.84
N ALA A 92 2.66 3.72 13.51
CA ALA A 92 3.18 2.42 13.97
C ALA A 92 3.31 2.37 15.51
N LEU A 93 3.79 3.44 16.13
CA LEU A 93 3.92 3.55 17.58
C LEU A 93 2.56 3.52 18.29
N LEU A 94 1.54 4.20 17.73
CA LEU A 94 0.17 4.17 18.25
C LEU A 94 -0.50 2.80 18.02
N LEU A 95 -0.08 2.06 16.99
CA LEU A 95 -0.61 0.73 16.71
C LEU A 95 -0.18 -0.30 17.73
N LEU A 96 1.04 -0.20 18.27
CA LEU A 96 1.56 -1.12 19.29
C LEU A 96 0.61 -1.29 20.48
N PRO A 97 0.29 -0.24 21.26
CA PRO A 97 -0.59 -0.38 22.41
C PRO A 97 -2.02 -0.79 22.01
N ALA A 98 -2.52 -0.33 20.85
CA ALA A 98 -3.82 -0.74 20.35
C ALA A 98 -3.87 -2.25 20.09
N VAL A 99 -2.87 -2.81 19.43
CA VAL A 99 -2.78 -4.25 19.16
C VAL A 99 -2.70 -5.04 20.47
N PHE A 100 -1.92 -4.59 21.47
CA PHE A 100 -1.87 -5.24 22.77
C PHE A 100 -3.20 -5.20 23.52
N ALA A 101 -3.93 -4.07 23.47
CA ALA A 101 -5.24 -3.92 24.10
C ALA A 101 -6.31 -4.84 23.47
N PHE A 102 -6.31 -4.97 22.13
CA PHE A 102 -7.27 -5.82 21.41
C PHE A 102 -6.83 -7.29 21.28
N LYS A 103 -5.60 -7.62 21.70
CA LYS A 103 -5.05 -8.99 21.61
C LYS A 103 -5.90 -10.02 22.34
N HIS A 104 -6.41 -9.68 23.51
CA HIS A 104 -7.16 -10.61 24.35
C HIS A 104 -8.59 -10.86 23.86
N ASN A 105 -9.13 -9.97 23.03
CA ASN A 105 -10.51 -10.04 22.55
C ASN A 105 -10.56 -10.45 21.07
N LEU A 106 -10.15 -9.54 20.18
CA LEU A 106 -10.39 -9.63 18.73
C LEU A 106 -9.27 -10.36 17.98
N LEU A 107 -8.05 -10.36 18.53
CA LEU A 107 -6.85 -10.89 17.86
C LEU A 107 -6.31 -12.16 18.54
N ARG A 108 -7.16 -12.89 19.28
CA ARG A 108 -6.76 -14.04 20.10
C ARG A 108 -6.08 -15.15 19.30
N ASP A 109 -6.58 -15.41 18.09
CA ASP A 109 -6.11 -16.49 17.22
C ASP A 109 -4.94 -16.06 16.31
N ILE A 110 -4.48 -14.80 16.42
CA ILE A 110 -3.45 -14.25 15.53
C ILE A 110 -2.07 -14.40 16.19
N PRO A 111 -1.08 -15.01 15.50
CA PRO A 111 0.26 -15.15 16.04
C PRO A 111 0.91 -13.77 16.24
N VAL A 112 1.59 -13.60 17.37
CA VAL A 112 2.27 -12.34 17.73
C VAL A 112 3.29 -11.93 16.66
N THR A 113 3.98 -12.90 16.07
CA THR A 113 4.92 -12.67 14.97
C THR A 113 4.25 -11.96 13.78
N GLY A 114 3.03 -12.37 13.42
CA GLY A 114 2.27 -11.74 12.34
C GLY A 114 1.89 -10.29 12.65
N LEU A 115 1.50 -10.02 13.90
CA LEU A 115 1.16 -8.66 14.35
C LEU A 115 2.37 -7.72 14.30
N ILE A 116 3.56 -8.20 14.70
CA ILE A 116 4.80 -7.43 14.62
C ILE A 116 5.12 -7.07 13.17
N TRP A 117 4.99 -8.04 12.25
CA TRP A 117 5.18 -7.80 10.80
C TRP A 117 4.21 -6.77 10.26
N THR A 118 2.93 -6.84 10.66
CA THR A 118 1.91 -5.87 10.29
C THR A 118 2.28 -4.45 10.73
N ILE A 119 2.74 -4.27 11.98
CA ILE A 119 3.14 -2.96 12.51
C ILE A 119 4.37 -2.43 11.75
N ALA A 120 5.37 -3.29 11.53
CA ALA A 120 6.58 -2.92 10.80
C ALA A 120 6.32 -2.53 9.34
N MET A 121 5.25 -3.06 8.73
CA MET A 121 4.83 -2.73 7.37
C MET A 121 4.09 -1.39 7.24
N VAL A 122 3.58 -0.81 8.33
CA VAL A 122 2.82 0.45 8.27
C VAL A 122 3.63 1.60 7.65
N PRO A 123 4.87 1.91 8.10
CA PRO A 123 5.68 2.97 7.49
C PRO A 123 5.97 2.70 6.02
N VAL A 124 6.20 1.43 5.65
CA VAL A 124 6.49 1.02 4.28
C VAL A 124 5.31 1.32 3.36
N PHE A 125 4.08 1.05 3.79
CA PHE A 125 2.88 1.37 3.02
C PHE A 125 2.65 2.87 2.85
N TYR A 126 2.96 3.66 3.88
CA TYR A 126 2.95 5.11 3.78
C TYR A 126 3.93 5.63 2.72
N PHE A 127 5.16 5.11 2.71
CA PHE A 127 6.14 5.47 1.68
C PHE A 127 5.67 5.05 0.29
N TYR A 128 5.13 3.84 0.14
CA TYR A 128 4.59 3.36 -1.14
C TYR A 128 3.52 4.32 -1.71
N ASP A 129 2.54 4.72 -0.89
CA ASP A 129 1.48 5.65 -1.28
C ASP A 129 2.04 7.06 -1.60
N PHE A 130 3.00 7.53 -0.81
CA PHE A 130 3.68 8.81 -1.01
C PHE A 130 4.48 8.87 -2.32
N PHE A 131 5.26 7.84 -2.64
CA PHE A 131 6.03 7.78 -3.88
C PHE A 131 5.11 7.72 -5.11
N ALA A 132 4.04 6.93 -5.05
CA ALA A 132 3.05 6.88 -6.12
C ALA A 132 2.44 8.27 -6.39
N SER A 133 2.11 9.01 -5.32
CA SER A 133 1.56 10.37 -5.40
C SER A 133 2.60 11.39 -5.88
N SER A 134 3.86 11.26 -5.46
CA SER A 134 4.96 12.14 -5.88
C SER A 134 5.28 12.00 -7.36
N PHE A 135 5.30 10.77 -7.90
CA PHE A 135 5.47 10.57 -9.34
C PHE A 135 4.29 11.10 -10.15
N ALA A 136 3.06 11.03 -9.62
CA ALA A 136 1.91 11.69 -10.22
C ALA A 136 2.09 13.22 -10.25
N ALA A 137 2.55 13.81 -9.14
CA ALA A 137 2.75 15.25 -9.00
C ALA A 137 3.75 15.84 -10.01
N VAL A 138 4.80 15.09 -10.36
CA VAL A 138 5.81 15.50 -11.36
C VAL A 138 5.44 15.05 -12.78
N MET A 139 4.21 14.59 -13.01
CA MET A 139 3.72 14.08 -14.31
C MET A 139 4.51 12.89 -14.87
N GLN A 140 5.27 12.16 -14.04
CA GLN A 140 6.01 10.96 -14.43
C GLN A 140 5.11 9.71 -14.35
N ILE A 141 4.03 9.71 -15.13
CA ILE A 141 2.98 8.68 -15.09
C ILE A 141 3.51 7.28 -15.37
N GLN A 142 4.52 7.14 -16.24
CA GLN A 142 5.14 5.83 -16.53
C GLN A 142 5.81 5.22 -15.28
N ARG A 143 6.53 6.02 -14.49
CA ARG A 143 7.19 5.55 -13.26
C ARG A 143 6.19 5.21 -12.17
N ARG A 144 5.11 6.00 -12.04
CA ARG A 144 3.98 5.65 -11.18
C ARG A 144 3.39 4.30 -11.58
N ASN A 145 3.08 4.11 -12.87
CA ASN A 145 2.45 2.90 -13.35
C ASN A 145 3.34 1.67 -13.13
N LEU A 146 4.66 1.82 -13.33
CA LEU A 146 5.62 0.76 -13.02
C LEU A 146 5.59 0.41 -11.53
N LEU A 147 5.65 1.40 -10.63
CA LEU A 147 5.61 1.17 -9.18
C LEU A 147 4.30 0.52 -8.72
N VAL A 148 3.18 0.97 -9.29
CA VAL A 148 1.85 0.44 -8.98
C VAL A 148 1.67 -1.01 -9.44
N LEU A 149 2.21 -1.37 -10.60
CA LEU A 149 2.14 -2.74 -11.14
C LEU A 149 3.20 -3.68 -10.56
N MET A 150 4.35 -3.15 -10.13
CA MET A 150 5.41 -3.96 -9.55
C MET A 150 4.95 -4.69 -8.30
N TYR A 151 4.18 -4.03 -7.42
CA TYR A 151 3.63 -4.66 -6.21
C TYR A 151 2.80 -5.93 -6.48
N PRO A 152 1.69 -5.89 -7.27
CA PRO A 152 0.89 -7.08 -7.53
C PRO A 152 1.64 -8.11 -8.39
N ILE A 153 2.52 -7.69 -9.29
CA ILE A 153 3.32 -8.64 -10.10
C ILE A 153 4.28 -9.43 -9.20
N CYS A 154 5.04 -8.77 -8.33
CA CYS A 154 5.91 -9.44 -7.37
C CYS A 154 5.12 -10.38 -6.45
N GLN A 155 3.96 -9.93 -5.96
CA GLN A 155 3.10 -10.75 -5.11
C GLN A 155 2.58 -12.00 -5.84
N LEU A 156 2.20 -11.87 -7.12
CA LEU A 156 1.75 -12.99 -7.93
C LEU A 156 2.89 -13.99 -8.20
N ILE A 157 4.09 -13.50 -8.54
CA ILE A 157 5.28 -14.35 -8.72
C ILE A 157 5.58 -15.13 -7.44
N LEU A 158 5.61 -14.46 -6.29
CA LEU A 158 5.84 -15.10 -4.99
C LEU A 158 4.77 -16.16 -4.68
N LEU A 159 3.51 -15.86 -4.97
CA LEU A 159 2.42 -16.82 -4.80
C LEU A 159 2.64 -18.05 -5.67
N VAL A 160 2.91 -17.89 -6.97
CA VAL A 160 3.16 -19.00 -7.90
C VAL A 160 4.36 -19.83 -7.47
N MET A 161 5.46 -19.19 -7.06
CA MET A 161 6.65 -19.87 -6.53
C MET A 161 6.31 -20.70 -5.29
N THR A 162 5.52 -20.15 -4.38
CA THR A 162 5.08 -20.85 -3.17
C THR A 162 4.26 -22.09 -3.53
N VAL A 163 3.33 -21.99 -4.50
CA VAL A 163 2.57 -23.14 -5.01
C VAL A 163 3.48 -24.19 -5.65
N ALA A 164 4.46 -23.76 -6.45
CA ALA A 164 5.36 -24.65 -7.16
C ALA A 164 6.30 -25.43 -6.21
N VAL A 165 6.68 -24.85 -5.06
CA VAL A 165 7.52 -25.52 -4.06
C VAL A 165 6.72 -26.47 -3.17
N LEU A 166 5.46 -26.16 -2.89
CA LEU A 166 4.57 -26.97 -2.04
C LEU A 166 3.93 -28.17 -2.77
N ARG A 167 4.11 -28.27 -4.09
CA ARG A 167 3.54 -29.32 -4.94
C ARG A 167 4.65 -30.19 -5.52
#